data_AF-A0A7S0HPK6-F1
#
_entry.id   AF-A0A7S0HPK6-F1
#
_cell.length_a   1.000
_cell.length_b   1.000
_cell.length_c   1.000
_cell.angle_alpha   90.00
_cell.angle_beta   90.00
_cell.angle_gamma   90.00
#
_symmetry.space_group_name_H-M   'P 1'
#
loop_
_entity.id
_entity.type
_entity.pdbx_description
1 polymer ?
#
loop_
_entity_poly.entity_id
_entity_poly.type
_entity_poly.pdbx_seq_one_letter_code
_entity_poly.pdbx_strand_id
1 'polypeptide(L)'
;DTALLGHVGTHALAASSLSDLWTMASGVFIQGRVLGIFVGNAVGAAKAGTAPWSVAGEWFQVSITVLGAIALVVMGLWALTEPVLTLFGEEPSLVSDASFFSLVLMACIPARVLFSQLSQYFSAQGIVKPSMQVALIGLAANL
;
A
#
# COMPACT_ATOMS: atom_id res chain seq x y z
N ASP A 1 -0.99 17.11 -2.06
CA ASP A 1 -1.49 17.35 -0.69
C ASP A 1 -0.67 18.31 0.16
N THR A 2 0.61 18.08 0.43
CA THR A 2 1.40 18.93 1.35
C THR A 2 1.49 20.41 0.94
N ALA A 3 1.45 20.70 -0.37
CA ALA A 3 1.49 22.07 -0.89
C ALA A 3 0.17 22.86 -0.69
N LEU A 4 -0.98 22.18 -0.58
CA LEU A 4 -2.28 22.83 -0.32
C LEU A 4 -2.51 23.06 1.17
N LEU A 5 -1.98 22.17 2.02
CA LEU A 5 -2.07 22.26 3.49
C LEU A 5 -1.22 23.39 4.10
N GLY A 6 -0.17 23.85 3.41
CA GLY A 6 0.64 24.99 3.84
C GLY A 6 -0.12 26.31 3.96
N HIS A 7 -1.27 26.44 3.28
CA HIS A 7 -2.15 27.62 3.38
C HIS A 7 -3.16 27.53 4.54
N VAL A 8 -3.45 26.34 5.06
CA VAL A 8 -4.57 26.09 6.00
C VAL A 8 -4.15 26.20 7.48
N GLY A 9 -2.84 26.16 7.77
CA GLY A 9 -2.28 26.46 9.09
C GLY A 9 -1.21 25.46 9.56
N THR A 10 -0.31 25.92 10.41
CA THR A 10 0.83 25.13 10.94
C THR A 10 0.39 23.90 11.74
N HIS A 11 -0.77 23.93 12.39
CA HIS A 11 -1.33 22.77 13.11
C HIS A 11 -1.72 21.62 12.18
N ALA A 12 -2.46 21.92 11.10
CA ALA A 12 -2.87 20.90 10.12
C ALA A 12 -1.67 20.33 9.35
N LEU A 13 -0.63 21.14 9.14
CA LEU A 13 0.61 20.70 8.50
C LEU A 13 1.41 19.74 9.40
N ALA A 14 1.50 20.04 10.70
CA ALA A 14 2.17 19.17 11.66
C ALA A 14 1.44 17.82 11.80
N ALA A 15 0.11 17.85 11.98
CA ALA A 15 -0.72 16.66 12.07
C ALA A 15 -0.60 15.75 10.82
N SER A 16 -0.63 16.34 9.62
CA SER A 16 -0.50 15.54 8.38
C SER A 16 0.91 14.96 8.23
N SER A 17 1.96 15.71 8.56
CA SER A 17 3.34 15.22 8.48
C SER A 17 3.62 14.06 9.45
N LEU A 18 3.02 14.11 10.65
CA LEU A 18 3.17 13.07 11.66
C LEU A 18 2.39 11.81 11.28
N SER A 19 1.18 11.97 10.74
CA SER A 19 0.41 10.88 10.13
C SER A 19 1.20 10.24 8.97
N ASP A 20 1.81 11.04 8.10
CA ASP A 20 2.57 10.52 6.94
C ASP A 20 3.83 9.75 7.38
N LEU A 21 4.53 10.23 8.42
CA LEU A 21 5.67 9.54 9.04
C LEU A 21 5.27 8.17 9.61
N TRP A 22 4.20 8.12 10.39
CA TRP A 22 3.65 6.88 10.95
C TRP A 22 3.26 5.88 9.86
N THR A 23 2.59 6.39 8.83
CA THR A 23 2.12 5.62 7.68
C THR A 23 3.28 5.10 6.84
N MET A 24 4.34 5.88 6.63
CA MET A 24 5.53 5.45 5.89
C MET A 24 6.35 4.40 6.64
N ALA A 25 6.57 4.61 7.94
CA ALA A 25 7.34 3.69 8.78
C ALA A 25 6.71 2.29 8.84
N SER A 26 5.38 2.24 8.95
CA SER A 26 4.60 0.99 8.94
C SER A 26 4.30 0.46 7.52
N GLY A 27 4.19 1.35 6.53
CA GLY A 27 3.90 0.99 5.13
C GLY A 27 5.04 0.28 4.40
N VAL A 28 6.28 0.40 4.87
CA VAL A 28 7.44 -0.35 4.35
C VAL A 28 7.22 -1.86 4.36
N PHE A 29 6.49 -2.39 5.35
CA PHE A 29 6.20 -3.83 5.46
C PHE A 29 5.29 -4.34 4.33
N ILE A 30 4.52 -3.45 3.69
CA ILE A 30 3.62 -3.78 2.58
C ILE A 30 4.29 -3.57 1.21
N GLN A 31 5.40 -2.83 1.15
CA GLN A 31 6.09 -2.50 -0.11
C GLN A 31 7.00 -3.60 -0.67
N GLY A 32 7.07 -4.78 -0.04
CA GLY A 32 7.88 -5.90 -0.53
C GLY A 32 7.49 -6.32 -1.96
N ARG A 33 8.41 -6.18 -2.93
CA ARG A 33 8.18 -6.50 -4.36
C ARG A 33 8.67 -7.89 -4.78
N VAL A 34 8.57 -8.86 -3.88
CA VAL A 34 9.11 -10.21 -4.11
C VAL A 34 8.28 -11.01 -5.13
N LEU A 35 6.98 -10.71 -5.25
CA LEU A 35 6.07 -11.40 -6.17
C LEU A 35 6.53 -11.32 -7.63
N GLY A 36 7.01 -10.15 -8.07
CA GLY A 36 7.44 -9.95 -9.45
C GLY A 36 8.59 -10.90 -9.86
N ILE A 37 9.48 -11.22 -8.93
CA ILE A 37 10.60 -12.14 -9.17
C ILE A 37 10.10 -13.58 -9.30
N PHE A 38 9.23 -14.03 -8.38
CA PHE A 38 8.69 -15.39 -8.42
C PHE A 38 7.82 -15.65 -9.64
N VAL A 39 6.94 -14.70 -10.00
CA VAL A 39 6.10 -14.80 -11.20
C VAL A 39 6.96 -14.74 -12.46
N GLY A 40 7.96 -13.85 -12.51
CA GLY A 40 8.90 -13.78 -13.63
C GLY A 40 9.67 -15.08 -13.86
N ASN A 41 10.17 -15.69 -12.79
CA ASN A 41 10.83 -17.00 -12.83
C ASN A 41 9.89 -18.12 -13.26
N ALA A 42 8.66 -18.16 -12.75
CA ALA A 42 7.66 -19.15 -13.14
C ALA A 42 7.29 -19.03 -14.63
N VAL A 43 7.11 -17.81 -15.14
CA VAL A 43 6.85 -17.54 -16.57
C VAL A 43 8.05 -17.94 -17.43
N GLY A 44 9.28 -17.66 -16.98
CA GLY A 44 10.50 -18.09 -17.66
C GLY A 44 10.62 -19.61 -17.77
N ALA A 45 10.37 -20.33 -16.67
CA ALA A 45 10.36 -21.79 -16.64
C ALA A 45 9.27 -22.40 -17.53
N ALA A 46 8.08 -21.79 -17.57
CA ALA A 46 7.00 -22.22 -18.44
C ALA A 46 7.34 -22.05 -19.93
N LYS A 47 8.00 -20.94 -20.30
CA LYS A 47 8.51 -20.74 -21.67
C LYS A 47 9.61 -21.73 -22.06
N ALA A 48 10.43 -22.14 -21.10
CA ALA A 48 11.47 -23.15 -21.29
C ALA A 48 10.92 -24.60 -21.32
N GLY A 49 9.61 -24.80 -21.09
CA GLY A 49 8.98 -26.11 -21.05
C GLY A 49 9.29 -26.92 -19.78
N THR A 50 9.90 -26.32 -18.77
CA THR A 50 10.33 -27.01 -17.53
C THR A 50 9.29 -26.95 -16.42
N ALA A 51 8.24 -26.13 -16.56
CA ALA A 51 7.15 -26.01 -15.59
C ALA A 51 5.80 -25.67 -16.27
N PRO A 52 4.65 -25.99 -15.64
CA PRO A 52 3.35 -25.55 -16.12
C PRO A 52 3.10 -24.07 -15.82
N TRP A 53 2.28 -23.40 -16.65
CA TRP A 53 1.89 -22.00 -16.48
C TRP A 53 1.07 -21.72 -15.21
N SER A 54 0.49 -22.75 -14.57
CA SER A 54 -0.31 -22.62 -13.34
C SER A 54 0.49 -22.09 -12.15
N VAL A 55 1.80 -22.34 -12.12
CA VAL A 55 2.70 -21.96 -11.01
C VAL A 55 2.73 -20.45 -10.79
N ALA A 56 2.58 -19.65 -11.86
CA ALA A 56 2.50 -18.19 -11.74
C ALA A 56 1.26 -17.74 -10.95
N GLY A 57 0.11 -18.41 -11.14
CA GLY A 57 -1.13 -18.13 -10.42
C GLY A 57 -1.08 -18.58 -8.95
N GLU A 58 -0.40 -19.69 -8.66
CA GLU A 58 -0.17 -20.14 -7.28
C GLU A 58 0.67 -19.12 -6.49
N TRP A 59 1.74 -18.58 -7.08
CA TRP A 59 2.53 -17.52 -6.47
C TRP A 59 1.73 -16.24 -6.20
N PHE A 60 0.79 -15.91 -7.09
CA PHE A 60 -0.12 -14.78 -6.89
C PHE A 60 -1.02 -14.97 -5.67
N GLN A 61 -1.63 -16.16 -5.52
CA GLN A 61 -2.48 -16.48 -4.37
C GLN A 61 -1.71 -16.47 -3.05
N VAL A 62 -0.52 -17.07 -3.03
CA VAL A 62 0.38 -17.04 -1.87
C VAL A 62 0.71 -15.60 -1.50
N SER A 63 1.02 -14.76 -2.48
CA SER A 63 1.39 -13.37 -2.24
C SER A 63 0.23 -12.51 -1.76
N ILE A 64 -0.99 -12.72 -2.26
CA ILE A 64 -2.20 -12.06 -1.71
C ILE A 64 -2.44 -12.52 -0.27
N THR A 65 -2.26 -13.81 0.02
CA THR A 65 -2.49 -14.35 1.37
C THR A 65 -1.48 -13.78 2.36
N VAL A 66 -0.19 -13.78 2.01
CA VAL A 66 0.88 -13.27 2.88
C VAL A 66 0.78 -11.75 3.05
N LEU A 67 0.66 -10.97 1.96
CA LEU A 67 0.49 -9.53 2.11
C LEU A 67 -0.85 -9.17 2.74
N GLY A 68 -1.91 -9.96 2.53
CA GLY A 68 -3.19 -9.78 3.20
C GLY A 68 -3.07 -9.92 4.71
N ALA A 69 -2.36 -10.95 5.19
CA ALA A 69 -2.08 -11.13 6.61
C ALA A 69 -1.27 -9.97 7.20
N ILE A 70 -0.23 -9.52 6.49
CA ILE A 70 0.58 -8.36 6.91
C ILE A 70 -0.26 -7.08 6.90
N ALA A 71 -1.11 -6.89 5.89
CA ALA A 71 -2.01 -5.74 5.78
C ALA A 71 -3.01 -5.70 6.95
N LEU A 72 -3.55 -6.85 7.39
CA LEU A 72 -4.40 -6.92 8.58
C LEU A 72 -3.67 -6.46 9.85
N VAL A 73 -2.40 -6.84 10.03
CA VAL A 73 -1.57 -6.38 11.15
C VAL A 73 -1.37 -4.87 11.09
N VAL A 74 -1.06 -4.33 9.91
CA VAL A 74 -0.87 -2.88 9.70
C VAL A 74 -2.17 -2.11 9.95
N MET A 75 -3.31 -2.62 9.49
CA MET A 75 -4.62 -2.03 9.81
C MET A 75 -4.87 -2.02 11.32
N GLY A 76 -4.50 -3.09 12.03
CA GLY A 76 -4.58 -3.13 13.49
C GLY A 76 -3.70 -2.08 14.18
N LEU A 77 -2.48 -1.87 13.67
CA LEU A 77 -1.60 -0.80 14.14
C LEU A 77 -2.20 0.59 13.86
N TRP A 78 -2.84 0.78 12.71
CA TRP A 78 -3.44 2.07 12.34
C TRP A 78 -4.74 2.34 13.09
N ALA A 79 -5.48 1.32 13.49
CA ALA A 79 -6.61 1.45 14.41
C ALA A 79 -6.19 1.87 15.82
N LEU A 80 -4.95 1.58 16.22
CA LEU A 80 -4.36 1.96 17.51
C LEU A 80 -3.55 3.26 17.46
N THR A 81 -3.66 4.03 16.37
CA THR A 81 -2.89 5.28 16.19
C THR A 81 -3.21 6.30 17.29
N GLU A 82 -4.49 6.45 17.66
CA GLU A 82 -4.93 7.38 18.72
C GLU A 82 -4.29 7.12 20.10
N PRO A 83 -4.37 5.91 20.68
CA PRO A 83 -3.72 5.64 21.96
C PRO A 83 -2.20 5.70 21.87
N VAL A 84 -1.61 5.34 20.72
CA VAL A 84 -0.15 5.43 20.53
C VAL A 84 0.32 6.88 20.56
N LEU A 85 -0.30 7.79 19.79
CA LEU A 85 0.07 9.21 19.79
C LEU A 85 -0.21 9.89 21.14
N THR A 86 -1.30 9.51 21.81
CA THR A 86 -1.60 10.02 23.16
C THR A 86 -0.47 9.65 24.14
N LEU A 87 0.11 8.46 24.00
CA LEU A 87 1.22 7.97 24.84
C LEU A 87 2.53 8.73 24.58
N PHE A 88 2.70 9.29 23.38
CA PHE A 88 3.83 10.17 23.03
C PHE A 88 3.67 11.60 23.58
N GLY A 89 2.54 11.94 24.22
CA GLY A 89 2.32 13.23 24.88
C GLY A 89 1.87 14.35 23.94
N GLU A 90 1.31 14.02 22.78
CA GLU A 90 0.78 14.98 21.81
C GLU A 90 -0.55 15.62 22.27
N GLU A 91 -0.85 16.81 21.75
CA GLU A 91 -2.04 17.58 22.13
C GLU A 91 -3.34 16.85 21.68
N PRO A 92 -4.37 16.73 22.54
CA PRO A 92 -5.56 15.91 22.24
C PRO A 92 -6.30 16.30 20.96
N SER A 93 -6.28 17.59 20.60
CA SER A 93 -6.88 18.09 19.36
C SER A 93 -6.12 17.57 18.11
N LEU A 94 -4.79 17.52 18.18
CA LEU A 94 -3.91 17.01 17.13
C LEU A 94 -4.04 15.49 16.95
N VAL A 95 -4.17 14.77 18.06
CA VAL A 95 -4.32 13.32 18.08
C VAL A 95 -5.64 12.87 17.43
N SER A 96 -6.73 13.60 17.69
CA SER A 96 -8.05 13.33 17.10
C SER A 96 -8.02 13.46 15.57
N ASP A 97 -7.42 14.53 15.05
CA ASP A 97 -7.33 14.76 13.60
C ASP A 97 -6.43 13.72 12.91
N ALA A 98 -5.30 13.35 13.53
CA ALA A 98 -4.40 12.32 13.01
C ALA A 98 -5.02 10.90 13.01
N SER A 99 -5.83 10.59 14.03
CA SER A 99 -6.59 9.33 14.12
C SER A 99 -7.59 9.22 12.97
N PHE A 100 -8.36 10.29 12.71
CA PHE A 100 -9.33 10.31 11.61
C PHE A 100 -8.67 10.07 10.25
N PHE A 101 -7.55 10.75 9.98
CA PHE A 101 -6.78 10.51 8.75
C PHE A 101 -6.29 9.06 8.63
N SER A 102 -5.77 8.50 9.72
CA SER A 102 -5.26 7.12 9.75
C SER A 102 -6.36 6.08 9.50
N LEU A 103 -7.57 6.30 9.99
CA LEU A 103 -8.73 5.44 9.75
C LEU A 103 -9.21 5.48 8.29
N VAL A 104 -9.23 6.68 7.68
CA VAL A 104 -9.55 6.81 6.24
C VAL A 104 -8.49 6.10 5.39
N LEU A 105 -7.20 6.27 5.73
CA LEU A 105 -6.11 5.60 5.04
C LEU A 105 -6.16 4.07 5.22
N MET A 106 -6.58 3.59 6.40
CA MET A 106 -6.77 2.17 6.69
C MET A 106 -7.78 1.52 5.74
N ALA A 107 -8.91 2.19 5.46
CA ALA A 107 -9.92 1.69 4.53
C ALA A 107 -9.39 1.51 3.09
N CYS A 108 -8.36 2.27 2.71
CA CYS A 108 -7.73 2.19 1.40
C CYS A 108 -6.67 1.07 1.27
N ILE A 109 -6.16 0.51 2.38
CA ILE A 109 -5.09 -0.51 2.36
C ILE A 109 -5.47 -1.74 1.52
N PRO A 110 -6.64 -2.38 1.69
CA PRO A 110 -6.96 -3.60 0.96
C PRO A 110 -6.97 -3.40 -0.56
N ALA A 111 -7.56 -2.28 -1.00
CA ALA A 111 -7.60 -1.90 -2.41
C ALA A 111 -6.19 -1.64 -2.96
N ARG A 112 -5.35 -0.94 -2.19
CA ARG A 112 -3.97 -0.63 -2.56
C ARG A 112 -3.10 -1.89 -2.68
N VAL A 113 -3.23 -2.81 -1.73
CA VAL A 113 -2.51 -4.09 -1.73
C VAL A 113 -2.92 -4.92 -2.94
N LEU A 114 -4.22 -5.07 -3.18
CA LEU A 114 -4.72 -5.84 -4.32
C LEU A 114 -4.25 -5.24 -5.66
N PHE A 115 -4.35 -3.93 -5.82
CA PHE A 115 -3.89 -3.23 -7.02
C PHE A 115 -2.37 -3.39 -7.25
N SER A 116 -1.58 -3.27 -6.18
CA SER A 116 -0.12 -3.46 -6.24
C SER A 116 0.25 -4.87 -6.70
N GLN A 117 -0.39 -5.90 -6.13
CA GLN A 117 -0.12 -7.29 -6.47
C GLN A 117 -0.55 -7.64 -7.89
N LEU A 118 -1.73 -7.16 -8.30
CA LEU A 118 -2.24 -7.38 -9.63
C LEU A 118 -1.35 -6.70 -10.70
N SER A 119 -0.90 -5.48 -10.41
CA SER A 119 0.04 -4.75 -11.27
C SER A 119 1.39 -5.45 -11.39
N GLN A 120 1.91 -6.03 -10.30
CA GLN A 120 3.13 -6.82 -10.30
C GLN A 120 2.96 -8.14 -11.09
N TYR A 121 1.83 -8.81 -10.91
CA TYR A 121 1.50 -10.05 -11.62
C TYR A 121 1.46 -9.84 -13.15
N PHE A 122 0.80 -8.79 -13.62
CA PHE A 122 0.75 -8.46 -15.06
C PHE A 122 2.09 -7.97 -15.60
N SER A 123 2.81 -7.14 -14.83
CA SER A 123 4.15 -6.67 -15.21
C SER A 123 5.13 -7.84 -15.37
N ALA A 124 5.10 -8.82 -14.46
CA ALA A 124 5.98 -9.99 -14.50
C ALA A 124 5.68 -10.95 -15.66
N GLN A 125 4.47 -10.94 -16.20
CA GLN A 125 4.10 -11.68 -17.42
C GLN A 125 4.49 -10.95 -18.72
N GLY A 126 5.01 -9.72 -18.62
CA GLY A 126 5.30 -8.87 -19.77
C GLY A 126 4.06 -8.17 -20.35
N ILE A 127 2.92 -8.21 -19.66
CA ILE A 127 1.67 -7.55 -20.07
C ILE A 127 1.62 -6.17 -19.40
N VAL A 128 2.39 -5.23 -19.94
CA VAL A 128 2.59 -3.88 -19.34
C VAL A 128 1.58 -2.83 -19.82
N LYS A 129 0.82 -3.12 -20.89
CA LYS A 129 -0.14 -2.18 -21.49
C LYS A 129 -1.32 -1.81 -20.57
N PRO A 130 -1.93 -2.74 -19.82
CA PRO A 130 -3.09 -2.42 -18.97
C PRO A 130 -2.73 -1.62 -17.71
N SER A 131 -1.58 -1.92 -17.07
CA SER A 131 -1.17 -1.24 -15.83
C SER A 131 -0.87 0.25 -16.06
N MET A 132 -0.32 0.58 -17.23
CA MET A 132 -0.01 1.96 -17.62
C MET A 132 -1.27 2.79 -17.83
N GLN A 133 -2.33 2.21 -18.40
CA GLN A 133 -3.60 2.90 -18.63
C GLN A 133 -4.34 3.19 -17.33
N VAL A 134 -4.37 2.25 -16.39
CA VAL A 134 -5.02 2.46 -15.08
C VAL A 134 -4.24 3.47 -14.24
N ALA A 135 -2.91 3.46 -14.29
CA ALA A 135 -2.09 4.46 -13.60
C ALA A 135 -2.33 5.89 -14.14
N LEU A 136 -2.46 6.05 -15.46
CA LEU A 136 -2.77 7.34 -16.10
C LEU A 136 -4.18 7.83 -15.74
N ILE A 137 -5.18 6.95 -15.74
CA ILE A 137 -6.55 7.30 -15.36
C ILE A 137 -6.63 7.65 -13.86
N GLY A 138 -5.95 6.88 -13.01
CA GLY A 138 -5.89 7.16 -11.57
C GLY A 138 -5.20 8.49 -11.27
N LEU A 139 -4.15 8.84 -12.00
CA LEU A 139 -3.49 10.14 -11.88
C LEU A 139 -4.39 11.28 -12.35
N ALA A 140 -5.12 11.09 -13.45
CA ALA A 140 -6.06 12.09 -13.98
C ALA A 140 -7.30 12.28 -13.09
N ALA A 141 -7.76 11.23 -12.41
CA ALA A 141 -8.87 11.30 -11.47
C ALA A 141 -8.47 11.87 -10.09
N ASN A 142 -7.17 11.85 -9.77
CA ASN A 142 -6.61 12.41 -8.54
C ASN A 142 -6.15 13.87 -8.69
N LEU A 143 -6.26 14.44 -9.90
CA LEU A 143 -5.92 15.82 -10.23
C LEU A 143 -7.18 16.70 -10.27
#